data_AF-A0A1H8X958-F1
#
_entry.id   AF-A0A1H8X958-F1
#
_cell.length_a   1.000
_cell.length_b   1.000
_cell.length_c   1.000
_cell.angle_alpha   90.00
_cell.angle_beta   90.00
_cell.angle_gamma   90.00
#
_symmetry.space_group_name_H-M   'P 1'
#
loop_
_entity.id
_entity.type
_entity.pdbx_description
1 polymer ?
#
loop_
_entity_poly.entity_id
_entity_poly.type
_entity_poly.pdbx_seq_one_letter_code
_entity_poly.pdbx_strand_id
1 'polypeptide(L)'
;MQPLRFILQAIDADYGHPAFATMFVVERPDELRALIGMDAKADPDFEMHDCLEPHEVVAVNRHFGLGFDPRGRQTYLTKRTGRSEPPYLVHTGYELVLMLEGRKPFTRMGSEFYPPHRHYDEDQFDRYVAQGALHKEVQLEPFDEPLHYVDGRVFEGFRTVYYTLKGEEWRIPAWKLVSEASRKSGWNESFERLEGMLLGYEEWQNDWWYNDIRRRNSRWGALSLYLAVTEAELAAIEDAGYRALPLRSKSLKLLSSMSEEDDDAVRSLLTDVESVAVVRFSAKAGRFLKELANEPQVTLHTLAGERVKDLNRLIVSDIEVVLRRGS
;
A
#
# COMPACT_ATOMS: atom_id res chain seq x y z
N MET A 1 -19.27 5.03 19.55
CA MET A 1 -18.63 5.27 18.24
C MET A 1 -17.13 5.15 18.46
N GLN A 2 -16.39 4.54 17.52
CA GLN A 2 -14.93 4.57 17.59
C GLN A 2 -14.42 5.97 17.20
N PRO A 3 -13.32 6.45 17.81
CA PRO A 3 -12.68 7.69 17.40
C PRO A 3 -12.27 7.62 15.93
N LEU A 4 -12.53 8.68 15.17
CA LEU A 4 -12.11 8.81 13.78
C LEU A 4 -10.89 9.74 13.66
N ARG A 5 -10.03 9.49 12.68
CA ARG A 5 -8.88 10.36 12.38
C ARG A 5 -9.17 11.22 11.18
N PHE A 6 -8.79 12.49 11.29
CA PHE A 6 -8.91 13.47 10.21
C PHE A 6 -7.58 14.13 9.96
N ILE A 7 -7.39 14.58 8.72
CA ILE A 7 -6.24 15.37 8.30
C ILE A 7 -6.77 16.71 7.82
N LEU A 8 -6.19 17.78 8.35
CA LEU A 8 -6.40 19.14 7.89
C LEU A 8 -5.17 19.56 7.08
N GLN A 9 -5.37 19.95 5.83
CA GLN A 9 -4.31 20.20 4.86
C GLN A 9 -4.47 21.60 4.26
N ALA A 10 -3.41 22.39 4.23
CA ALA A 10 -3.40 23.65 3.50
C ALA A 10 -2.68 23.43 2.17
N ILE A 11 -3.31 23.78 1.06
CA ILE A 11 -2.78 23.52 -0.28
C ILE A 11 -1.96 24.70 -0.74
N ASP A 12 -0.76 24.43 -1.23
CA ASP A 12 0.03 25.44 -1.90
C ASP A 12 -0.56 25.70 -3.30
N ALA A 13 -0.98 26.94 -3.54
CA ALA A 13 -1.67 27.32 -4.77
C ALA A 13 -0.78 27.18 -6.02
N ASP A 14 0.54 27.26 -5.87
CA ASP A 14 1.48 27.14 -6.99
C ASP A 14 1.69 25.68 -7.41
N TYR A 15 1.39 24.73 -6.51
CA TYR A 15 1.78 23.32 -6.63
C TYR A 15 0.57 22.39 -6.65
N GLY A 16 -0.58 22.80 -6.11
CA GLY A 16 -1.75 21.92 -5.96
C GLY A 16 -1.55 20.80 -4.93
N HIS A 17 -0.48 20.87 -4.13
CA HIS A 17 -0.15 19.88 -3.09
C HIS A 17 -0.22 20.50 -1.69
N PRO A 18 -0.42 19.68 -0.64
CA PRO A 18 -0.43 20.18 0.73
C PRO A 18 0.89 20.83 1.14
N ALA A 19 0.87 22.14 1.36
CA ALA A 19 1.93 22.98 1.93
C ALA A 19 2.28 22.61 3.38
N PHE A 20 1.28 22.16 4.14
CA PHE A 20 1.42 21.63 5.49
C PHE A 20 0.12 20.95 5.89
N ALA A 21 0.22 20.00 6.80
CA ALA A 21 -0.92 19.27 7.31
C ALA A 21 -0.76 18.94 8.79
N THR A 22 -1.90 18.78 9.46
CA THR A 22 -1.97 18.22 10.80
C THR A 22 -3.00 17.11 10.85
N MET A 23 -2.72 16.08 11.63
CA MET A 23 -3.64 14.98 11.88
C MET A 23 -4.19 15.10 13.30
N PHE A 24 -5.48 14.84 13.46
CA PHE A 24 -6.15 14.89 14.75
C PHE A 24 -7.23 13.82 14.88
N VAL A 25 -7.62 13.54 16.12
CA VAL A 25 -8.62 12.53 16.47
C VAL A 25 -9.93 13.21 16.86
N VAL A 26 -11.04 12.66 16.38
CA VAL A 26 -12.40 13.14 16.62
C VAL A 26 -13.21 11.99 17.23
N GLU A 27 -13.50 12.13 18.52
CA GLU A 27 -14.26 11.15 19.31
C GLU A 27 -15.74 11.09 18.91
N ARG A 28 -16.29 12.25 18.53
CA ARG A 28 -17.69 12.43 18.16
C ARG A 28 -17.77 13.14 16.80
N PRO A 29 -17.92 12.40 15.70
CA PRO A 29 -17.90 12.98 14.35
C PRO A 29 -18.96 14.06 14.14
N ASP A 30 -20.11 13.96 14.83
CA ASP A 30 -21.18 14.97 14.79
C ASP A 30 -20.72 16.35 15.28
N GLU A 31 -19.74 16.42 16.19
CA GLU A 31 -19.18 17.71 16.62
C GLU A 31 -18.40 18.37 15.50
N LEU A 32 -17.65 17.59 14.73
CA LEU A 32 -16.95 18.11 13.56
C LEU A 32 -17.94 18.58 12.49
N ARG A 33 -19.01 17.82 12.23
CA ARG A 33 -20.08 18.22 11.29
C ARG A 33 -20.67 19.58 11.64
N ALA A 34 -20.99 19.76 12.93
CA ALA A 34 -21.57 21.01 13.42
C ALA A 34 -20.62 22.20 13.25
N LEU A 35 -19.30 22.00 13.35
CA LEU A 35 -18.30 23.06 13.18
C LEU A 35 -18.13 23.51 11.72
N ILE A 36 -18.32 22.60 10.76
CA ILE A 36 -18.10 22.85 9.32
C ILE A 36 -19.42 22.95 8.53
N GLY A 37 -20.55 23.11 9.22
CA GLY A 37 -21.86 23.28 8.60
C GLY A 37 -22.31 22.11 7.69
N MET A 38 -21.73 20.92 7.85
CA MET A 38 -21.97 19.79 6.97
C MET A 38 -23.25 19.04 7.35
N ASP A 39 -24.14 18.84 6.37
CA ASP A 39 -25.32 18.00 6.54
C ASP A 39 -24.92 16.52 6.60
N ALA A 40 -25.21 15.87 7.73
CA ALA A 40 -24.98 14.44 7.94
C ALA A 40 -25.66 13.56 6.89
N LYS A 41 -26.70 14.04 6.20
CA LYS A 41 -27.35 13.30 5.10
C LYS A 41 -26.60 13.39 3.76
N ALA A 42 -25.81 14.45 3.56
CA ALA A 42 -25.09 14.66 2.31
C ALA A 42 -23.82 13.82 2.22
N ASP A 43 -23.09 13.69 3.33
CA ASP A 43 -21.91 12.81 3.44
C ASP A 43 -21.88 12.13 4.82
N PRO A 44 -22.69 11.06 5.04
CA PRO A 44 -22.83 10.41 6.34
C PRO A 44 -21.54 9.76 6.85
N ASP A 45 -20.58 9.49 5.97
CA ASP A 45 -19.37 8.74 6.29
C ASP A 45 -18.09 9.58 6.21
N PHE A 46 -18.18 10.87 5.85
CA PHE A 46 -17.04 11.76 5.58
C PHE A 46 -16.11 11.19 4.51
N GLU A 47 -16.68 10.71 3.41
CA GLU A 47 -15.92 10.19 2.28
C GLU A 47 -15.39 11.30 1.37
N MET A 48 -15.96 12.50 1.45
CA MET A 48 -15.55 13.62 0.62
C MET A 48 -14.30 14.34 1.14
N HIS A 49 -13.65 15.06 0.22
CA HIS A 49 -12.61 16.04 0.56
C HIS A 49 -13.27 17.42 0.65
N ASP A 50 -13.43 17.93 1.86
CA ASP A 50 -14.19 19.15 2.10
C ASP A 50 -13.26 20.36 2.11
N CYS A 51 -13.47 21.26 1.15
CA CYS A 51 -12.83 22.57 1.19
C CYS A 51 -13.47 23.39 2.32
N LEU A 52 -12.66 23.77 3.30
CA LEU A 52 -13.12 24.56 4.44
C LEU A 52 -12.97 26.05 4.18
N GLU A 53 -13.99 26.81 4.55
CA GLU A 53 -13.95 28.26 4.64
C GLU A 53 -13.04 28.72 5.80
N PRO A 54 -12.43 29.92 5.72
CA PRO A 54 -11.49 30.38 6.75
C PRO A 54 -12.06 30.38 8.18
N HIS A 55 -13.36 30.64 8.33
CA HIS A 55 -14.02 30.65 9.64
C HIS A 55 -14.22 29.24 10.21
N GLU A 56 -14.41 28.23 9.36
CA GLU A 56 -14.53 26.81 9.74
C GLU A 56 -13.17 26.28 10.20
N VAL A 57 -12.09 26.64 9.48
CA VAL A 57 -10.72 26.30 9.88
C VAL A 57 -10.40 26.86 11.28
N VAL A 58 -10.81 28.10 11.57
CA VAL A 58 -10.64 28.70 12.90
C VAL A 58 -11.46 27.96 13.97
N ALA A 59 -12.69 27.55 13.64
CA ALA A 59 -13.56 26.81 14.55
C ALA A 59 -12.97 25.43 14.89
N VAL A 60 -12.54 24.66 13.89
CA VAL A 60 -11.87 23.36 14.05
C VAL A 60 -10.58 23.51 14.87
N ASN A 61 -9.73 24.47 14.51
CA ASN A 61 -8.48 24.75 15.24
C ASN A 61 -8.72 25.01 16.73
N ARG A 62 -9.71 25.84 17.05
CA ARG A 62 -10.03 26.20 18.43
C ARG A 62 -10.60 25.01 19.20
N HIS A 63 -11.51 24.26 18.59
CA HIS A 63 -12.19 23.15 19.26
C HIS A 63 -11.24 21.98 19.56
N PHE A 64 -10.35 21.66 18.63
CA PHE A 64 -9.41 20.53 18.77
C PHE A 64 -8.00 20.93 19.20
N GLY A 65 -7.70 22.23 19.37
CA GLY A 65 -6.41 22.72 19.87
C GLY A 65 -5.23 22.45 18.94
N LEU A 66 -5.43 22.53 17.62
CA LEU A 66 -4.47 22.00 16.63
C LEU A 66 -3.25 22.90 16.36
N GLY A 67 -3.36 24.20 16.61
CA GLY A 67 -2.30 25.17 16.27
C GLY A 67 -1.98 25.24 14.77
N PHE A 68 -2.91 24.85 13.90
CA PHE A 68 -2.73 24.83 12.45
C PHE A 68 -2.98 26.22 11.86
N ASP A 69 -1.99 26.77 11.16
CA ASP A 69 -2.10 28.08 10.51
C ASP A 69 -2.08 27.91 8.98
N PRO A 70 -3.24 28.05 8.28
CA PRO A 70 -3.32 27.93 6.83
C PRO A 70 -2.58 29.04 6.07
N ARG A 71 -2.09 30.11 6.73
CA ARG A 71 -1.37 31.23 6.09
C ARG A 71 -2.08 31.75 4.83
N GLY A 72 -3.42 31.80 4.89
CA GLY A 72 -4.27 32.25 3.78
C GLY A 72 -4.47 31.25 2.64
N ARG A 73 -3.97 30.01 2.74
CA ARG A 73 -4.14 28.96 1.73
C ARG A 73 -5.50 28.29 1.81
N GLN A 74 -5.94 27.74 0.67
CA GLN A 74 -7.12 26.87 0.62
C GLN A 74 -6.88 25.65 1.52
N THR A 75 -7.86 25.33 2.35
CA THR A 75 -7.74 24.27 3.35
C THR A 75 -8.74 23.16 3.06
N TYR A 76 -8.28 21.91 3.12
CA TYR A 76 -9.13 20.74 2.96
C TYR A 76 -9.12 19.90 4.23
N LEU A 77 -10.29 19.37 4.55
CA LEU A 77 -10.49 18.35 5.56
C LEU A 77 -10.73 17.03 4.86
N THR A 78 -10.05 15.99 5.32
CA THR A 78 -10.24 14.64 4.80
C THR A 78 -10.25 13.65 5.95
N LYS A 79 -11.25 12.77 5.98
CA LYS A 79 -11.23 11.61 6.87
C LYS A 79 -10.11 10.69 6.43
N ARG A 80 -9.29 10.25 7.38
CA ARG A 80 -8.31 9.21 7.08
C ARG A 80 -9.06 7.90 6.91
N THR A 81 -9.04 7.37 5.68
CA THR A 81 -9.63 6.08 5.34
C THR A 81 -8.51 5.09 5.02
N GLY A 82 -8.66 3.85 5.44
CA GLY A 82 -7.71 2.78 5.15
C GLY A 82 -7.71 1.68 6.20
N ARG A 83 -7.33 0.46 5.81
CA ARG A 83 -7.14 -0.65 6.78
C ARG A 83 -6.01 -0.36 7.77
N SER A 84 -5.08 0.54 7.41
CA SER A 84 -4.01 1.09 8.26
C SER A 84 -4.22 2.55 8.54
N GLU A 85 -4.18 2.88 9.82
CA GLU A 85 -4.23 4.26 10.32
C GLU A 85 -2.98 4.53 11.16
N PRO A 86 -1.82 4.77 10.51
CA PRO A 86 -0.64 5.18 11.24
C PRO A 86 -0.92 6.42 12.08
N PRO A 87 -0.40 6.49 13.32
CA PRO A 87 -0.55 7.64 14.19
C PRO A 87 0.34 8.83 13.75
N TYR A 88 0.81 8.83 12.50
CA TYR A 88 1.63 9.86 11.88
C TYR A 88 1.20 10.09 10.42
N LEU A 89 1.57 11.24 9.88
CA LEU A 89 1.39 11.55 8.47
C LEU A 89 2.37 10.71 7.64
N VAL A 90 1.84 9.90 6.72
CA VAL A 90 2.66 9.19 5.73
C VAL A 90 3.15 10.19 4.69
N HIS A 91 4.33 9.92 4.11
CA HIS A 91 4.97 10.86 3.20
C HIS A 91 4.25 11.03 1.85
N THR A 92 3.37 10.10 1.48
CA THR A 92 2.67 10.09 0.19
C THR A 92 1.82 11.34 -0.02
N GLY A 93 2.08 12.08 -1.10
CA GLY A 93 1.41 13.34 -1.44
C GLY A 93 1.96 14.56 -0.70
N TYR A 94 2.96 14.37 0.17
CA TYR A 94 3.61 15.44 0.95
C TYR A 94 5.10 15.55 0.65
N GLU A 95 5.59 14.83 -0.36
CA GLU A 95 7.01 14.58 -0.52
C GLU A 95 7.79 15.87 -0.72
N LEU A 96 7.34 16.78 -1.60
CA LEU A 96 8.05 18.03 -1.87
C LEU A 96 8.17 18.88 -0.62
N VAL A 97 7.06 19.08 0.09
CA VAL A 97 7.01 19.93 1.28
C VAL A 97 7.85 19.36 2.40
N LEU A 98 7.73 18.06 2.67
CA LEU A 98 8.55 17.42 3.70
C LEU A 98 10.04 17.46 3.34
N MET A 99 10.39 17.43 2.06
CA MET A 99 11.76 17.65 1.61
C MET A 99 12.21 19.08 1.90
N LEU A 100 11.42 20.10 1.53
CA LEU A 100 11.77 21.49 1.77
C LEU A 100 11.87 21.85 3.27
N GLU A 101 11.12 21.15 4.13
CA GLU A 101 11.24 21.25 5.60
C GLU A 101 12.43 20.45 6.18
N GLY A 102 13.15 19.69 5.36
CA GLY A 102 14.26 18.83 5.80
C GLY A 102 13.84 17.55 6.52
N ARG A 103 12.54 17.23 6.55
CA ARG A 103 11.98 16.08 7.27
C ARG A 103 11.95 14.81 6.43
N LYS A 104 11.95 14.94 5.11
CA LYS A 104 12.08 13.83 4.15
C LYS A 104 13.37 14.04 3.35
N PRO A 105 14.40 13.21 3.50
CA PRO A 105 15.67 13.41 2.81
C PRO A 105 15.70 12.82 1.39
N PHE A 106 14.78 11.92 1.07
CA PHE A 106 14.73 11.20 -0.20
C PHE A 106 13.29 10.90 -0.60
N THR A 107 13.00 11.07 -1.89
CA THR A 107 11.80 10.56 -2.52
C THR A 107 12.12 9.88 -3.84
N ARG A 108 11.26 8.92 -4.19
CA ARG A 108 11.27 8.21 -5.45
C ARG A 108 9.89 8.35 -6.07
N MET A 109 9.83 8.99 -7.22
CA MET A 109 8.67 8.96 -8.10
C MET A 109 8.96 7.87 -9.12
N GLY A 110 8.29 6.72 -9.02
CA GLY A 110 8.81 5.54 -9.71
C GLY A 110 7.83 4.45 -10.08
N SER A 111 8.33 3.65 -11.03
CA SER A 111 7.73 2.48 -11.68
C SER A 111 6.59 2.78 -12.65
N GLU A 112 6.55 4.00 -13.18
CA GLU A 112 5.68 4.34 -14.29
C GLU A 112 6.27 3.80 -15.59
N PHE A 113 5.40 3.31 -16.46
CA PHE A 113 5.79 2.99 -17.82
C PHE A 113 6.15 4.28 -18.57
N TYR A 114 7.22 4.25 -19.36
CA TYR A 114 7.51 5.31 -20.32
C TYR A 114 7.40 4.78 -21.76
N PRO A 115 7.01 5.61 -22.73
CA PRO A 115 6.51 6.99 -22.61
C PRO A 115 5.21 7.14 -21.78
N PRO A 116 4.94 8.31 -21.17
CA PRO A 116 5.69 9.57 -21.28
C PRO A 116 7.00 9.59 -20.48
N HIS A 117 8.00 10.36 -20.94
CA HIS A 117 9.30 10.49 -20.28
C HIS A 117 9.33 11.55 -19.16
N ARG A 118 8.18 11.82 -18.53
CA ARG A 118 8.02 12.85 -17.49
C ARG A 118 6.91 12.45 -16.53
N HIS A 119 7.17 12.60 -15.23
CA HIS A 119 6.15 12.44 -14.20
C HIS A 119 5.33 13.74 -14.08
N TYR A 120 4.06 13.66 -13.69
CA TYR A 120 3.15 14.82 -13.70
C TYR A 120 3.60 15.98 -12.78
N ASP A 121 4.24 15.66 -11.65
CA ASP A 121 4.75 16.66 -10.68
C ASP A 121 6.23 17.03 -10.81
N GLU A 122 6.93 16.54 -11.84
CA GLU A 122 8.39 16.66 -11.95
C GLU A 122 8.86 18.14 -11.94
N ASP A 123 8.06 19.03 -12.53
CA ASP A 123 8.34 20.47 -12.71
C ASP A 123 8.48 21.20 -11.39
N GLN A 124 7.69 20.77 -10.41
CA GLN A 124 7.65 21.40 -9.11
C GLN A 124 8.94 21.12 -8.35
N PHE A 125 9.42 19.88 -8.41
CA PHE A 125 10.70 19.50 -7.82
C PHE A 125 11.86 20.12 -8.60
N ASP A 126 11.78 20.14 -9.93
CA ASP A 126 12.83 20.68 -10.80
C ASP A 126 13.12 22.16 -10.55
N ARG A 127 12.12 22.95 -10.14
CA ARG A 127 12.31 24.32 -9.66
C ARG A 127 13.31 24.38 -8.50
N TYR A 128 13.19 23.49 -7.53
CA TYR A 128 14.07 23.45 -6.35
C TYR A 128 15.40 22.75 -6.63
N VAL A 129 15.47 21.90 -7.66
CA VAL A 129 16.74 21.42 -8.20
C VAL A 129 17.53 22.56 -8.85
N ALA A 130 16.88 23.41 -9.65
CA ALA A 130 17.51 24.57 -10.29
C ALA A 130 18.00 25.61 -9.27
N GLN A 131 17.32 25.75 -8.13
CA GLN A 131 17.76 26.59 -7.01
C GLN A 131 18.89 25.96 -6.18
N GLY A 132 19.25 24.71 -6.47
CA GLY A 132 20.28 23.98 -5.73
C GLY A 132 19.84 23.47 -4.37
N ALA A 133 18.55 23.46 -4.04
CA ALA A 133 18.03 22.90 -2.79
C ALA A 133 17.91 21.37 -2.85
N LEU A 134 17.56 20.83 -4.03
CA LEU A 134 17.40 19.41 -4.28
C LEU A 134 18.42 18.87 -5.29
N HIS A 135 18.70 17.58 -5.23
CA HIS A 135 19.38 16.83 -6.28
C HIS A 135 18.39 15.85 -6.94
N LYS A 136 18.53 15.67 -8.26
CA LYS A 136 17.69 14.79 -9.07
C LYS A 136 18.54 13.79 -9.83
N GLU A 137 18.09 12.56 -9.88
CA GLU A 137 18.60 11.54 -10.80
C GLU A 137 17.44 10.84 -11.51
N VAL A 138 17.60 10.54 -12.81
CA VAL A 138 16.62 9.81 -13.61
C VAL A 138 17.22 8.47 -14.02
N GLN A 139 16.49 7.39 -13.77
CA GLN A 139 16.83 6.04 -14.20
C GLN A 139 15.78 5.53 -15.19
N LEU A 140 16.26 5.02 -16.32
CA LEU A 140 15.46 4.32 -17.32
C LEU A 140 15.85 2.85 -17.31
N GLU A 141 14.85 1.98 -17.21
CA GLU A 141 14.97 0.53 -17.28
C GLU A 141 14.16 0.04 -18.50
N PRO A 142 14.77 0.00 -19.70
CA PRO A 142 14.09 -0.46 -20.91
C PRO A 142 13.71 -1.93 -20.80
N PHE A 143 12.59 -2.29 -21.43
CA PHE A 143 12.25 -3.68 -21.71
C PHE A 143 13.08 -4.20 -22.88
N ASP A 144 13.27 -5.52 -22.94
CA ASP A 144 13.90 -6.18 -24.09
C ASP A 144 13.05 -5.97 -25.36
N GLU A 145 11.72 -5.99 -25.20
CA GLU A 145 10.73 -5.66 -26.23
C GLU A 145 9.66 -4.74 -25.64
N PRO A 146 9.18 -3.71 -26.38
CA PRO A 146 8.12 -2.83 -25.91
C PRO A 146 6.82 -3.58 -25.60
N LEU A 147 6.11 -3.14 -24.56
CA LEU A 147 4.77 -3.63 -24.23
C LEU A 147 3.72 -2.89 -25.05
N HIS A 148 2.88 -3.64 -25.75
CA HIS A 148 1.77 -3.12 -26.54
C HIS A 148 0.44 -3.40 -25.85
N TYR A 149 -0.29 -2.34 -25.50
CA TYR A 149 -1.63 -2.44 -24.90
C TYR A 149 -2.72 -2.42 -25.97
N VAL A 150 -3.89 -2.98 -25.64
CA VAL A 150 -5.04 -3.10 -26.55
C VAL A 150 -5.55 -1.74 -27.05
N ASP A 151 -5.34 -0.69 -26.27
CA ASP A 151 -5.69 0.70 -26.62
C ASP A 151 -4.66 1.40 -27.51
N GLY A 152 -3.64 0.68 -27.98
CA GLY A 152 -2.59 1.20 -28.86
C GLY A 152 -1.44 1.90 -28.15
N ARG A 153 -1.45 1.99 -26.81
CA ARG A 153 -0.30 2.51 -26.05
C ARG A 153 0.88 1.55 -26.16
N VAL A 154 2.07 2.13 -26.29
CA VAL A 154 3.34 1.40 -26.34
C VAL A 154 4.21 1.90 -25.19
N PHE A 155 4.75 0.96 -24.43
CA PHE A 155 5.64 1.24 -23.32
C PHE A 155 6.99 0.58 -23.55
N GLU A 156 8.05 1.37 -23.50
CA GLU A 156 9.43 0.98 -23.76
C GLU A 156 10.16 0.48 -22.51
N GLY A 157 9.67 0.81 -21.32
CA GLY A 157 10.33 0.42 -20.07
C GLY A 157 9.75 1.09 -18.84
N PHE A 158 10.47 0.99 -17.73
CA PHE A 158 10.18 1.72 -16.50
C PHE A 158 11.06 2.95 -16.35
N ARG A 159 10.45 4.06 -15.93
CA ARG A 159 11.16 5.29 -15.56
C ARG A 159 11.01 5.54 -14.08
N THR A 160 12.11 5.86 -13.44
CA THR A 160 12.14 6.26 -12.04
C THR A 160 12.91 7.57 -11.90
N VAL A 161 12.31 8.54 -11.21
CA VAL A 161 12.93 9.80 -10.84
C VAL A 161 13.19 9.79 -9.34
N TYR A 162 14.43 10.08 -8.98
CA TYR A 162 14.87 10.19 -7.61
C TYR A 162 15.12 11.66 -7.28
N TYR A 163 14.67 12.08 -6.11
CA TYR A 163 15.05 13.37 -5.54
C TYR A 163 15.62 13.17 -4.15
N THR A 164 16.67 13.94 -3.83
CA THR A 164 17.27 14.00 -2.49
C THR A 164 17.47 15.45 -2.08
N LEU A 165 17.56 15.70 -0.77
CA LEU A 165 18.15 16.95 -0.28
C LEU A 165 19.62 17.01 -0.69
N LYS A 166 20.15 18.21 -0.91
CA LYS A 166 21.59 18.36 -1.09
C LYS A 166 22.36 17.83 0.11
N GLY A 167 23.39 17.01 -0.15
CA GLY A 167 24.16 16.29 0.86
C GLY A 167 23.61 14.89 1.19
N GLU A 168 22.38 14.57 0.78
CA GLU A 168 21.73 13.26 1.00
C GLU A 168 21.74 12.39 -0.27
N GLU A 169 22.54 12.74 -1.29
CA GLU A 169 22.58 12.04 -2.59
C GLU A 169 22.95 10.56 -2.46
N TRP A 170 23.67 10.19 -1.39
CA TRP A 170 24.05 8.81 -1.07
C TRP A 170 22.86 7.85 -0.94
N ARG A 171 21.64 8.37 -0.69
CA ARG A 171 20.43 7.56 -0.59
C ARG A 171 20.01 6.93 -1.91
N ILE A 172 20.33 7.56 -3.05
CA ILE A 172 19.99 7.04 -4.38
C ILE A 172 20.76 5.74 -4.69
N PRO A 173 22.11 5.69 -4.62
CA PRO A 173 22.83 4.43 -4.83
C PRO A 173 22.47 3.38 -3.77
N ALA A 174 22.20 3.78 -2.51
CA ALA A 174 21.72 2.85 -1.49
C ALA A 174 20.37 2.22 -1.87
N TRP A 175 19.41 3.01 -2.35
CA TRP A 175 18.13 2.51 -2.85
C TRP A 175 18.28 1.54 -4.03
N LYS A 176 19.17 1.85 -4.97
CA LYS A 176 19.46 0.98 -6.11
C LYS A 176 20.01 -0.38 -5.67
N LEU A 177 20.88 -0.40 -4.67
CA LEU A 177 21.39 -1.65 -4.08
C LEU A 177 20.27 -2.46 -3.40
N VAL A 178 19.38 -1.80 -2.65
CA VAL A 178 18.20 -2.43 -2.04
C VAL A 178 17.30 -3.04 -3.13
N SER A 179 17.05 -2.29 -4.21
CA SER A 179 16.23 -2.73 -5.34
C SER A 179 16.84 -3.93 -6.08
N GLU A 180 18.15 -3.94 -6.30
CA GLU A 180 18.83 -5.07 -6.92
C GLU A 180 18.81 -6.31 -6.03
N ALA A 181 19.05 -6.14 -4.73
CA ALA A 181 19.03 -7.23 -3.77
C ALA A 181 17.63 -7.84 -3.63
N SER A 182 16.58 -7.01 -3.62
CA SER A 182 15.19 -7.45 -3.53
C SER A 182 14.74 -8.17 -4.81
N ARG A 183 15.22 -7.78 -6.00
CA ARG A 183 14.98 -8.54 -7.24
C ARG A 183 15.50 -9.98 -7.18
N LYS A 184 16.57 -10.23 -6.43
CA LYS A 184 17.18 -11.57 -6.29
C LYS A 184 16.52 -12.41 -5.18
N SER A 185 16.14 -11.78 -4.08
CA SER A 185 15.70 -12.48 -2.86
C SER A 185 14.22 -12.32 -2.51
N GLY A 186 13.50 -11.45 -3.23
CA GLY A 186 12.15 -11.00 -2.90
C GLY A 186 12.15 -9.86 -1.88
N TRP A 187 11.11 -9.02 -1.92
CA TRP A 187 10.90 -8.00 -0.89
C TRP A 187 10.67 -8.67 0.47
N ASN A 188 11.21 -8.10 1.55
CA ASN A 188 11.13 -8.67 2.88
C ASN A 188 11.21 -7.57 3.95
N GLU A 189 11.08 -7.95 5.21
CA GLU A 189 11.08 -7.05 6.36
C GLU A 189 12.32 -6.16 6.44
N SER A 190 13.50 -6.69 6.11
CA SER A 190 14.75 -5.91 6.12
C SER A 190 14.74 -4.83 5.03
N PHE A 191 14.21 -5.15 3.85
CA PHE A 191 14.09 -4.16 2.77
C PHE A 191 13.04 -3.10 3.08
N GLU A 192 11.91 -3.47 3.70
CA GLU A 192 10.92 -2.51 4.19
C GLU A 192 11.55 -1.51 5.17
N ARG A 193 12.34 -2.01 6.14
CA ARG A 193 13.00 -1.14 7.12
C ARG A 193 14.06 -0.24 6.49
N LEU A 194 14.80 -0.76 5.52
CA LEU A 194 15.78 0.03 4.76
C LEU A 194 15.09 1.10 3.90
N GLU A 195 13.98 0.77 3.25
CA GLU A 195 13.16 1.76 2.53
C GLU A 195 12.68 2.86 3.49
N GLY A 196 12.10 2.49 4.62
CA GLY A 196 11.65 3.43 5.63
C GLY A 196 12.75 4.40 6.08
N MET A 197 13.93 3.86 6.42
CA MET A 197 15.13 4.63 6.76
C MET A 197 15.57 5.56 5.62
N LEU A 198 15.62 5.05 4.38
CA LEU A 198 16.02 5.84 3.22
C LEU A 198 15.05 6.98 2.98
N LEU A 199 13.74 6.75 3.12
CA LEU A 199 12.70 7.77 2.98
C LEU A 199 12.65 8.76 4.16
N GLY A 200 13.40 8.53 5.25
CA GLY A 200 13.48 9.40 6.42
C GLY A 200 12.43 9.15 7.50
N TYR A 201 11.77 7.99 7.51
CA TYR A 201 10.91 7.62 8.64
C TYR A 201 11.74 7.36 9.89
N GLU A 202 11.26 7.86 11.02
CA GLU A 202 11.85 7.61 12.34
C GLU A 202 11.70 6.12 12.73
N GLU A 203 12.57 5.65 13.63
CA GLU A 203 12.58 4.24 14.03
C GLU A 203 11.22 3.77 14.56
N TRP A 204 10.57 4.57 15.41
CA TRP A 204 9.27 4.23 15.97
C TRP A 204 8.15 4.17 14.91
N GLN A 205 8.25 4.97 13.83
CA GLN A 205 7.30 4.93 12.72
C GLN A 205 7.45 3.61 11.95
N ASN A 206 8.70 3.21 11.67
CA ASN A 206 9.01 1.93 11.06
C ASN A 206 8.56 0.75 11.94
N ASP A 207 8.79 0.82 13.25
CA ASP A 207 8.36 -0.21 14.21
C ASP A 207 6.83 -0.29 14.29
N TRP A 208 6.14 0.85 14.27
CA TRP A 208 4.68 0.89 14.23
C TRP A 208 4.15 0.21 12.96
N TRP A 209 4.67 0.60 11.79
CA TRP A 209 4.27 0.04 10.50
C TRP A 209 4.46 -1.47 10.46
N TYR A 210 5.60 -1.92 10.97
CA TYR A 210 5.93 -3.33 11.07
C TYR A 210 4.98 -4.12 11.97
N ASN A 211 4.71 -3.61 13.18
CA ASN A 211 3.78 -4.25 14.12
C ASN A 211 2.35 -4.29 13.58
N ASP A 212 1.95 -3.24 12.86
CA ASP A 212 0.64 -3.14 12.24
C ASP A 212 0.45 -4.18 11.12
N ILE A 213 1.46 -4.39 10.28
CA ILE A 213 1.47 -5.43 9.24
C ILE A 213 1.41 -6.84 9.84
N ARG A 214 2.20 -7.08 10.89
CA ARG A 214 2.15 -8.35 11.65
C ARG A 214 0.78 -8.59 12.27
N ARG A 215 0.15 -7.56 12.84
CA ARG A 215 -1.20 -7.63 13.42
C ARG A 215 -2.25 -8.00 12.38
N ARG A 216 -2.09 -7.55 11.13
CA ARG A 216 -2.96 -7.95 10.00
C ARG A 216 -2.63 -9.32 9.41
N ASN A 217 -1.71 -10.07 10.02
CA ASN A 217 -1.19 -11.32 9.49
C ASN A 217 -0.69 -11.21 8.03
N SER A 218 -0.28 -10.01 7.64
CA SER A 218 0.26 -9.71 6.31
C SER A 218 1.78 -9.88 6.36
N ARG A 219 2.39 -10.24 5.22
CA ARG A 219 3.84 -10.42 5.12
C ARG A 219 4.40 -9.80 3.85
N TRP A 220 5.51 -9.10 4.01
CA TRP A 220 6.24 -8.51 2.89
C TRP A 220 6.73 -9.57 1.92
N GLY A 221 6.53 -9.31 0.63
CA GLY A 221 6.89 -10.24 -0.45
C GLY A 221 6.12 -11.56 -0.43
N ALA A 222 5.03 -11.65 0.33
CA ALA A 222 4.12 -12.78 0.33
C ALA A 222 2.79 -12.42 -0.33
N LEU A 223 2.13 -13.44 -0.87
CA LEU A 223 0.83 -13.39 -1.50
C LEU A 223 -0.13 -14.21 -0.65
N SER A 224 -1.27 -13.65 -0.28
CA SER A 224 -2.33 -14.41 0.38
C SER A 224 -3.01 -15.30 -0.66
N LEU A 225 -3.09 -16.59 -0.36
CA LEU A 225 -3.72 -17.60 -1.18
C LEU A 225 -4.88 -18.21 -0.41
N TYR A 226 -6.00 -18.37 -1.09
CA TYR A 226 -7.22 -18.98 -0.57
C TYR A 226 -7.55 -20.22 -1.37
N LEU A 227 -7.95 -21.27 -0.66
CA LEU A 227 -8.24 -22.58 -1.22
C LEU A 227 -9.47 -23.17 -0.54
N ALA A 228 -10.47 -23.57 -1.33
CA ALA A 228 -11.54 -24.42 -0.82
C ALA A 228 -11.04 -25.85 -0.60
N VAL A 229 -11.36 -26.43 0.55
CA VAL A 229 -10.91 -27.77 0.97
C VAL A 229 -12.09 -28.65 1.31
N THR A 230 -11.95 -29.94 1.03
CA THR A 230 -12.89 -30.98 1.47
C THR A 230 -12.65 -31.35 2.93
N GLU A 231 -13.55 -32.12 3.54
CA GLU A 231 -13.41 -32.55 4.93
C GLU A 231 -12.15 -33.39 5.17
N ALA A 232 -11.84 -34.32 4.25
CA ALA A 232 -10.63 -35.12 4.32
C ALA A 232 -9.36 -34.27 4.16
N GLU A 233 -9.41 -33.24 3.31
CA GLU A 233 -8.28 -32.32 3.13
C GLU A 233 -8.08 -31.43 4.35
N LEU A 234 -9.16 -30.93 4.95
CA LEU A 234 -9.10 -30.16 6.19
C LEU A 234 -8.51 -31.00 7.32
N ALA A 235 -8.99 -32.23 7.53
CA ALA A 235 -8.43 -33.14 8.54
C ALA A 235 -6.93 -33.39 8.32
N ALA A 236 -6.49 -33.56 7.06
CA ALA A 236 -5.08 -33.72 6.76
C ALA A 236 -4.24 -32.45 7.03
N ILE A 237 -4.81 -31.26 6.84
CA ILE A 237 -4.16 -29.99 7.22
C ILE A 237 -4.04 -29.91 8.76
N GLU A 238 -5.08 -30.30 9.49
CA GLU A 238 -5.09 -30.36 10.95
C GLU A 238 -4.02 -31.33 11.47
N ASP A 239 -3.93 -32.53 10.89
CA ASP A 239 -2.91 -33.54 11.20
C ASP A 239 -1.47 -33.04 10.89
N ALA A 240 -1.32 -32.23 9.85
CA ALA A 240 -0.06 -31.56 9.52
C ALA A 240 0.25 -30.35 10.42
N GLY A 241 -0.58 -30.09 11.43
CA GLY A 241 -0.45 -28.95 12.35
C GLY A 241 -0.60 -27.61 11.65
N TYR A 242 -1.44 -27.53 10.62
CA TYR A 242 -1.72 -26.32 9.82
C TYR A 242 -0.51 -25.74 9.08
N ARG A 243 0.48 -26.58 8.72
CA ARG A 243 1.72 -26.10 8.06
C ARG A 243 1.87 -26.52 6.61
N ALA A 244 1.04 -27.43 6.13
CA ALA A 244 1.14 -27.94 4.78
C ALA A 244 -0.24 -28.35 4.23
N LEU A 245 -0.41 -28.19 2.93
CA LEU A 245 -1.55 -28.74 2.20
C LEU A 245 -1.31 -30.23 1.90
N PRO A 246 -2.36 -31.07 1.91
CA PRO A 246 -2.24 -32.46 1.53
C PRO A 246 -1.89 -32.58 0.04
N LEU A 247 -0.98 -33.51 -0.27
CA LEU A 247 -0.66 -33.87 -1.65
C LEU A 247 -1.92 -34.42 -2.33
N ARG A 248 -2.10 -34.08 -3.61
CA ARG A 248 -3.27 -34.49 -4.39
C ARG A 248 -2.93 -34.66 -5.86
N SER A 249 -3.77 -35.39 -6.58
CA SER A 249 -3.70 -35.53 -8.04
C SER A 249 -4.63 -34.56 -8.77
N LYS A 250 -5.74 -34.15 -8.13
CA LYS A 250 -6.67 -33.17 -8.71
C LYS A 250 -6.07 -31.77 -8.69
N SER A 251 -6.40 -30.97 -9.71
CA SER A 251 -6.04 -29.56 -9.75
C SER A 251 -6.74 -28.75 -8.66
N LEU A 252 -6.13 -27.62 -8.29
CA LEU A 252 -6.60 -26.69 -7.27
C LEU A 252 -6.96 -25.37 -7.92
N LYS A 253 -8.03 -24.74 -7.42
CA LYS A 253 -8.31 -23.34 -7.69
C LYS A 253 -7.81 -22.52 -6.50
N LEU A 254 -6.89 -21.61 -6.77
CA LEU A 254 -6.31 -20.72 -5.79
C LEU A 254 -6.73 -19.30 -6.12
N LEU A 255 -7.44 -18.65 -5.20
CA LEU A 255 -7.62 -17.21 -5.28
C LEU A 255 -6.41 -16.55 -4.62
N SER A 256 -5.75 -15.66 -5.33
CA SER A 256 -4.61 -14.90 -4.83
C SER A 256 -4.97 -13.44 -4.62
N SER A 257 -4.46 -12.87 -3.54
CA SER A 257 -4.57 -11.43 -3.29
C SER A 257 -3.36 -10.87 -2.57
N MET A 258 -3.04 -9.63 -2.91
CA MET A 258 -2.03 -8.81 -2.23
C MET A 258 -2.58 -8.18 -0.94
N SER A 259 -3.88 -8.28 -0.70
CA SER A 259 -4.58 -7.82 0.51
C SER A 259 -5.57 -8.88 0.99
N GLU A 260 -6.19 -8.73 2.17
CA GLU A 260 -7.32 -9.60 2.51
C GLU A 260 -8.48 -9.34 1.54
N GLU A 261 -9.00 -10.40 0.93
CA GLU A 261 -10.15 -10.33 0.02
C GLU A 261 -11.44 -10.11 0.81
N ASP A 262 -12.44 -9.56 0.13
CA ASP A 262 -13.81 -9.51 0.66
C ASP A 262 -14.39 -10.92 0.79
N ASP A 263 -15.27 -11.10 1.77
CA ASP A 263 -15.97 -12.33 2.08
C ASP A 263 -16.67 -12.92 0.86
N ASP A 264 -17.21 -12.09 -0.03
CA ASP A 264 -17.93 -12.56 -1.22
C ASP A 264 -17.00 -13.20 -2.26
N ALA A 265 -15.79 -12.66 -2.44
CA ALA A 265 -14.77 -13.27 -3.28
C ALA A 265 -14.29 -14.60 -2.69
N VAL A 266 -14.09 -14.65 -1.37
CA VAL A 266 -13.71 -15.89 -0.66
C VAL A 266 -14.82 -16.94 -0.72
N ARG A 267 -16.09 -16.54 -0.53
CA ARG A 267 -17.27 -17.42 -0.63
C ARG A 267 -17.43 -18.02 -2.03
N SER A 268 -17.05 -17.30 -3.08
CA SER A 268 -17.09 -17.82 -4.46
C SER A 268 -16.24 -19.09 -4.67
N LEU A 269 -15.26 -19.35 -3.79
CA LEU A 269 -14.47 -20.58 -3.83
C LEU A 269 -15.26 -21.81 -3.39
N LEU A 270 -16.31 -21.66 -2.58
CA LEU A 270 -17.20 -22.74 -2.13
C LEU A 270 -18.24 -23.12 -3.22
N THR A 271 -17.85 -23.13 -4.48
CA THR A 271 -18.72 -23.54 -5.59
C THR A 271 -18.87 -25.05 -5.72
N ASP A 272 -17.91 -25.83 -5.20
CA ASP A 272 -17.97 -27.29 -5.19
C ASP A 272 -18.83 -27.79 -4.00
N VAL A 273 -19.71 -28.76 -4.23
CA VAL A 273 -20.55 -29.38 -3.20
C VAL A 273 -19.71 -30.14 -2.16
N GLU A 274 -18.52 -30.61 -2.53
CA GLU A 274 -17.63 -31.34 -1.62
C GLU A 274 -16.78 -30.43 -0.71
N SER A 275 -16.67 -29.13 -1.00
CA SER A 275 -15.91 -28.19 -0.18
C SER A 275 -16.65 -27.86 1.12
N VAL A 276 -15.96 -28.01 2.25
CA VAL A 276 -16.52 -27.77 3.60
C VAL A 276 -15.95 -26.51 4.24
N ALA A 277 -14.80 -26.04 3.78
CA ALA A 277 -14.14 -24.85 4.30
C ALA A 277 -13.30 -24.14 3.24
N VAL A 278 -12.98 -22.88 3.49
CA VAL A 278 -11.92 -22.15 2.80
C VAL A 278 -10.79 -21.92 3.77
N VAL A 279 -9.58 -22.28 3.35
CA VAL A 279 -8.35 -21.99 4.09
C VAL A 279 -7.58 -20.86 3.42
N ARG A 280 -6.89 -20.07 4.24
CA ARG A 280 -6.00 -18.98 3.85
C ARG A 280 -4.59 -19.31 4.30
N PHE A 281 -3.61 -18.99 3.47
CA PHE A 281 -2.20 -19.05 3.82
C PHE A 281 -1.40 -18.05 2.97
N SER A 282 -0.18 -17.75 3.39
CA SER A 282 0.73 -16.88 2.65
C SER A 282 1.82 -17.69 1.97
N ALA A 283 2.12 -17.38 0.71
CA ALA A 283 3.24 -17.96 -0.03
C ALA A 283 4.18 -16.89 -0.59
N LYS A 284 5.44 -17.22 -0.87
CA LYS A 284 6.40 -16.29 -1.48
C LYS A 284 5.89 -15.80 -2.84
N ALA A 285 5.47 -14.54 -2.93
CA ALA A 285 4.73 -13.99 -4.07
C ALA A 285 5.53 -14.13 -5.37
N GLY A 286 6.78 -13.66 -5.39
CA GLY A 286 7.60 -13.68 -6.60
C GLY A 286 7.87 -15.10 -7.14
N ARG A 287 8.08 -16.09 -6.25
CA ARG A 287 8.26 -17.48 -6.68
C ARG A 287 6.96 -18.12 -7.11
N PHE A 288 5.87 -17.84 -6.40
CA PHE A 288 4.55 -18.34 -6.78
C PHE A 288 4.18 -17.85 -8.18
N LEU A 289 4.24 -16.53 -8.40
CA LEU A 289 3.86 -15.90 -9.67
C LEU A 289 4.77 -16.33 -10.83
N LYS A 290 6.08 -16.53 -10.58
CA LYS A 290 7.03 -16.92 -11.63
C LYS A 290 7.01 -18.41 -11.95
N GLU A 291 6.80 -19.27 -10.96
CA GLU A 291 7.05 -20.71 -11.10
C GLU A 291 5.77 -21.55 -11.08
N LEU A 292 4.69 -21.06 -10.45
CA LEU A 292 3.45 -21.81 -10.21
C LEU A 292 2.22 -21.19 -10.90
N ALA A 293 2.15 -19.87 -11.03
CA ALA A 293 1.04 -19.20 -11.71
C ALA A 293 1.19 -19.34 -13.23
N ASN A 294 0.12 -19.77 -13.90
CA ASN A 294 0.09 -19.82 -15.37
C ASN A 294 -0.03 -18.41 -15.97
N GLU A 295 -0.80 -17.54 -15.31
CA GLU A 295 -1.03 -16.15 -15.72
C GLU A 295 -0.82 -15.25 -14.50
N PRO A 296 0.36 -14.63 -14.33
CA PRO A 296 0.69 -13.86 -13.14
C PRO A 296 -0.21 -12.64 -12.88
N GLN A 297 -0.93 -12.18 -13.91
CA GLN A 297 -1.78 -10.99 -13.88
C GLN A 297 -3.20 -11.28 -13.35
N VAL A 298 -3.60 -12.55 -13.27
CA VAL A 298 -4.95 -12.92 -12.80
C VAL A 298 -4.95 -13.22 -11.30
N THR A 299 -6.11 -13.06 -10.67
CA THR A 299 -6.30 -13.38 -9.24
C THR A 299 -6.70 -14.84 -9.02
N LEU A 300 -7.34 -15.50 -9.99
CA LEU A 300 -7.73 -16.90 -9.88
C LEU A 300 -6.78 -17.80 -10.67
N HIS A 301 -6.05 -18.65 -9.95
CA HIS A 301 -5.05 -19.56 -10.51
C HIS A 301 -5.56 -20.99 -10.49
N THR A 302 -5.25 -21.75 -11.53
CA THR A 302 -5.43 -23.22 -11.53
C THR A 302 -4.06 -23.90 -11.44
N LEU A 303 -3.82 -24.62 -10.34
CA LEU A 303 -2.58 -25.35 -10.10
C LEU A 303 -2.79 -26.86 -10.27
N ALA A 304 -1.90 -27.55 -10.98
CA ALA A 304 -1.94 -29.01 -11.09
C ALA A 304 -1.66 -29.67 -9.72
N GLY A 305 -2.34 -30.76 -9.39
CA GLY A 305 -2.24 -31.40 -8.07
C GLY A 305 -0.83 -31.84 -7.71
N GLU A 306 -0.07 -32.32 -8.70
CA GLU A 306 1.31 -32.78 -8.53
C GLU A 306 2.27 -31.65 -8.10
N ARG A 307 1.88 -30.39 -8.33
CA ARG A 307 2.63 -29.19 -7.96
C ARG A 307 2.34 -28.72 -6.53
N VAL A 308 1.43 -29.35 -5.77
CA VAL A 308 1.17 -28.98 -4.37
C VAL A 308 2.42 -29.11 -3.50
N LYS A 309 3.29 -30.09 -3.78
CA LYS A 309 4.59 -30.21 -3.10
C LYS A 309 5.48 -28.96 -3.30
N ASP A 310 5.40 -28.33 -4.46
CA ASP A 310 6.17 -27.12 -4.77
C ASP A 310 5.51 -25.91 -4.10
N LEU A 311 4.18 -25.84 -4.09
CA LEU A 311 3.44 -24.83 -3.34
C LEU A 311 3.74 -24.89 -1.84
N ASN A 312 3.75 -26.07 -1.23
CA ASN A 312 4.10 -26.26 0.18
C ASN A 312 5.50 -25.73 0.53
N ARG A 313 6.46 -25.77 -0.40
CA ARG A 313 7.81 -25.19 -0.21
C ARG A 313 7.82 -23.67 -0.24
N LEU A 314 6.77 -23.05 -0.78
CA LEU A 314 6.62 -21.60 -0.86
C LEU A 314 5.78 -21.03 0.29
N ILE A 315 5.04 -21.86 1.04
CA ILE A 315 4.24 -21.42 2.19
C ILE A 315 5.16 -20.82 3.25
N VAL A 316 4.77 -19.66 3.76
CA VAL A 316 5.51 -18.91 4.79
C VAL A 316 4.68 -18.66 6.06
N SER A 317 3.36 -18.83 6.04
CA SER A 317 2.49 -18.73 7.22
C SER A 317 1.87 -20.08 7.57
N ASP A 318 1.28 -20.17 8.76
CA ASP A 318 0.34 -21.22 9.06
C ASP A 318 -0.91 -21.08 8.15
N ILE A 319 -1.61 -22.20 8.00
CA ILE A 319 -2.85 -22.32 7.22
C ILE A 319 -4.03 -22.09 8.16
N GLU A 320 -4.85 -21.08 7.86
CA GLU A 320 -5.95 -20.65 8.71
C GLU A 320 -7.28 -20.98 8.04
N VAL A 321 -8.23 -21.51 8.81
CA VAL A 321 -9.60 -21.68 8.32
C VAL A 321 -10.31 -20.34 8.42
N VAL A 322 -10.65 -19.74 7.27
CA VAL A 322 -11.27 -18.41 7.21
C VAL A 322 -12.78 -18.46 6.98
N LEU A 323 -13.29 -19.58 6.46
CA LEU A 323 -14.72 -19.78 6.25
C LEU A 323 -15.06 -21.27 6.37
N ARG A 324 -16.19 -21.60 6.99
CA ARG A 324 -16.77 -22.95 6.97
C ARG A 324 -18.14 -22.91 6.29
N ARG A 325 -18.46 -23.95 5.52
CA ARG A 325 -19.80 -24.09 4.94
C ARG A 325 -20.79 -24.37 6.08
N GLY A 326 -21.72 -23.44 6.30
CA GLY A 326 -22.76 -23.54 7.34
C GLY A 326 -22.48 -22.79 8.64
N SER A 327 -21.41 -21.98 8.71
CA SER A 327 -21.14 -21.04 9.81
C SER A 327 -21.66 -19.64 9.53
#